data_AF-A0A8T6PFB2-F1
#
_entry.id   AF-A0A8T6PFB2-F1
#
_cell.length_a   1.000
_cell.length_b   1.000
_cell.length_c   1.000
_cell.angle_alpha   90.00
_cell.angle_beta   90.00
_cell.angle_gamma   90.00
#
_symmetry.space_group_name_H-M   'P 1'
#
loop_
_entity.id
_entity.type
_entity.pdbx_description
1 polymer ?
#
loop_
_entity_poly.entity_id
_entity_poly.type
_entity_poly.pdbx_seq_one_letter_code
_entity_poly.pdbx_strand_id
1 'polypeptide(L)'
;MRKLIILSFLVMLLPFGTIVAQDNDRCDVDSIHASVEAVWRQYELRQGTDIDTASALASVIELQTRLNGIVAGCEEEEPAEEGEPDAETAALLNDLQQGGYVLYVRHTHTDRSRGDTDLSSCETQRILSEQGRDEARMINDYWEELDIPVSRLISTEYCRTQQTAELAFGQPEIINRTELFEQLPSLLASEPESGTNWLIVAHIGTLEGATGLTVGVDVTFNEGDTLVFTQGGQDGYEVYTRIALEDWELLAAAAEAE
;
A
#
# COMPACT_ATOMS: atom_id res chain seq x y z
N MET A 1 -10.09 -21.55 37.43
CA MET A 1 -10.48 -22.73 36.61
C MET A 1 -11.49 -22.39 35.52
N ARG A 2 -12.66 -21.80 35.80
CA ARG A 2 -13.64 -21.41 34.75
C ARG A 2 -13.11 -20.41 33.69
N LYS A 3 -12.27 -19.43 34.07
CA LYS A 3 -11.64 -18.49 33.13
C LYS A 3 -10.73 -19.16 32.09
N LEU A 4 -10.02 -20.23 32.47
CA LEU A 4 -9.07 -20.93 31.58
C LEU A 4 -9.80 -21.82 30.56
N ILE A 5 -10.94 -22.39 30.96
CA ILE A 5 -11.75 -23.28 30.12
C ILE A 5 -12.48 -22.49 29.02
N ILE A 6 -12.94 -21.28 29.30
CA ILE A 6 -13.64 -20.42 28.31
C ILE A 6 -12.65 -19.83 27.30
N LEU A 7 -11.47 -19.39 27.76
CA LEU A 7 -10.41 -18.90 26.87
C LEU A 7 -9.94 -19.99 25.89
N SER A 8 -9.86 -21.23 26.35
CA SER A 8 -9.45 -22.38 25.53
C SER A 8 -10.53 -22.83 24.53
N PHE A 9 -11.81 -22.62 24.84
CA PHE A 9 -12.92 -22.99 23.95
C PHE A 9 -13.14 -21.99 22.80
N LEU A 10 -12.84 -20.70 23.02
CA LEU A 10 -13.05 -19.66 22.02
C LEU A 10 -11.96 -19.66 20.93
N VAL A 11 -10.72 -19.95 21.31
CA VAL A 11 -9.59 -20.10 20.38
C VAL A 11 -9.78 -21.33 19.46
N MET A 12 -10.54 -22.34 19.89
CA MET A 12 -10.80 -23.56 19.14
C MET A 12 -11.90 -23.43 18.06
N LEU A 13 -12.65 -22.32 18.04
CA LEU A 13 -13.75 -22.09 17.10
C LEU A 13 -13.40 -21.09 15.97
N LEU A 14 -12.18 -20.58 15.95
CA LEU A 14 -11.69 -19.78 14.84
C LEU A 14 -11.27 -20.74 13.71
N PRO A 15 -11.81 -20.63 12.49
CA PRO A 15 -11.27 -21.35 11.35
C PRO A 15 -9.85 -20.82 11.12
N PHE A 16 -8.85 -21.70 11.22
CA PHE A 16 -7.47 -21.34 10.92
C PHE A 16 -7.31 -21.22 9.40
N GLY A 17 -7.71 -20.07 8.85
CA GLY A 17 -7.14 -19.55 7.60
C GLY A 17 -5.76 -18.99 7.90
N THR A 18 -4.80 -19.22 7.00
CA THR A 18 -3.48 -18.57 7.05
C THR A 18 -3.67 -17.07 6.81
N ILE A 19 -3.59 -16.28 7.87
CA ILE A 19 -3.56 -14.82 7.81
C ILE A 19 -2.13 -14.43 7.41
N VAL A 20 -1.95 -13.89 6.20
CA VAL A 20 -0.73 -13.18 5.82
C VAL A 20 -1.02 -11.71 6.06
N ALA A 21 -0.43 -11.11 7.09
CA ALA A 21 -0.59 -9.70 7.40
C ALA A 21 0.78 -9.03 7.43
N GLN A 22 0.89 -7.83 6.87
CA GLN A 22 2.07 -6.98 7.03
C GLN A 22 2.12 -6.44 8.47
N ASP A 23 3.31 -6.25 9.02
CA ASP A 23 3.46 -5.72 10.38
C ASP A 23 2.82 -4.32 10.48
N ASN A 24 1.93 -4.14 11.46
CA ASN A 24 1.19 -2.91 11.77
C ASN A 24 -0.05 -2.62 10.89
N ASP A 25 -0.55 -3.62 10.14
CA ASP A 25 -1.90 -3.64 9.58
C ASP A 25 -2.96 -3.92 10.65
N ARG A 26 -4.22 -3.56 10.38
CA ARG A 26 -5.36 -3.88 11.24
C ARG A 26 -5.42 -5.37 11.65
N CYS A 27 -4.81 -6.23 10.84
CA CYS A 27 -4.84 -7.67 10.95
C CYS A 27 -3.46 -8.30 11.22
N ASP A 28 -2.45 -7.49 11.58
CA ASP A 28 -1.22 -8.02 12.17
C ASP A 28 -1.49 -8.67 13.54
N VAL A 29 -0.63 -9.61 13.93
CA VAL A 29 -0.82 -10.43 15.14
C VAL A 29 -0.95 -9.58 16.40
N ASP A 30 -0.16 -8.51 16.53
CA ASP A 30 -0.17 -7.62 17.69
C ASP A 30 -1.44 -6.73 17.71
N SER A 31 -1.90 -6.25 16.54
CA SER A 31 -3.15 -5.49 16.40
C SER A 31 -4.40 -6.33 16.67
N ILE A 32 -4.43 -7.58 16.20
CA ILE A 32 -5.51 -8.53 16.51
C ILE A 32 -5.51 -8.83 18.01
N HIS A 33 -4.34 -9.11 18.60
CA HIS A 33 -4.22 -9.38 20.02
C HIS A 33 -4.73 -8.20 20.87
N ALA A 34 -4.33 -6.96 20.54
CA ALA A 34 -4.78 -5.76 21.23
C ALA A 34 -6.31 -5.55 21.11
N SER A 35 -6.88 -5.82 19.94
CA SER A 35 -8.33 -5.70 19.70
C SER A 35 -9.14 -6.73 20.49
N VAL A 36 -8.68 -7.98 20.53
CA VAL A 36 -9.28 -9.06 21.33
C VAL A 36 -9.20 -8.75 22.83
N GLU A 37 -8.05 -8.27 23.31
CA GLU A 37 -7.88 -7.85 24.71
C GLU A 37 -8.82 -6.70 25.09
N ALA A 38 -9.04 -5.73 24.20
CA ALA A 38 -9.96 -4.61 24.44
C ALA A 38 -11.41 -5.08 24.58
N VAL A 39 -11.86 -6.00 23.71
CA VAL A 39 -13.20 -6.61 23.79
C VAL A 39 -13.35 -7.40 25.09
N TRP A 40 -12.33 -8.19 25.47
CA TRP A 40 -12.33 -8.96 26.71
C TRP A 40 -12.39 -8.08 27.96
N ARG A 41 -11.59 -7.00 27.99
CA ARG A 41 -11.58 -6.04 29.11
C ARG A 41 -12.95 -5.39 29.32
N GLN A 42 -13.65 -5.06 28.23
CA GLN A 42 -15.01 -4.52 28.32
C GLN A 42 -16.02 -5.55 28.85
N TYR A 43 -15.87 -6.82 28.50
CA TYR A 43 -16.68 -7.91 29.06
C TYR A 43 -16.43 -8.09 30.56
N GLU A 44 -15.17 -8.09 31.00
CA GLU A 44 -14.81 -8.20 32.42
C GLU A 44 -15.36 -7.03 33.26
N LEU A 45 -15.32 -5.80 32.72
CA LEU A 45 -15.90 -4.63 33.37
C LEU A 45 -17.43 -4.74 33.54
N ARG A 46 -18.14 -5.40 32.61
CA ARG A 46 -19.59 -5.62 32.72
C ARG A 46 -19.96 -6.77 33.67
N GLN A 47 -19.13 -7.82 33.76
CA GLN A 47 -19.33 -8.95 34.69
C GLN A 47 -19.09 -8.58 36.18
N GLY A 48 -18.59 -7.37 36.46
CA GLY A 48 -18.37 -6.86 37.81
C GLY A 48 -19.65 -6.54 38.61
N THR A 49 -20.83 -6.66 38.01
CA THR A 49 -22.12 -6.47 38.71
C THR A 49 -23.10 -7.55 38.27
N ASP A 50 -23.38 -8.49 39.18
CA ASP A 50 -24.48 -9.48 39.22
C ASP A 50 -25.24 -9.75 37.90
N ILE A 51 -25.01 -10.93 37.29
CA ILE A 51 -25.62 -11.31 36.02
C ILE A 51 -26.39 -12.63 36.19
N ASP A 52 -27.73 -12.57 36.09
CA ASP A 52 -28.59 -13.75 35.89
C ASP A 52 -28.25 -14.42 34.54
N THR A 53 -28.38 -15.74 34.47
CA THR A 53 -28.02 -16.62 33.35
C THR A 53 -28.47 -16.13 31.97
N ALA A 54 -29.64 -15.49 31.87
CA ALA A 54 -30.12 -14.89 30.61
C ALA A 54 -29.27 -13.70 30.14
N SER A 55 -28.86 -12.83 31.07
CA SER A 55 -27.96 -11.70 30.78
C SER A 55 -26.51 -12.15 30.50
N ALA A 56 -26.10 -13.31 31.03
CA ALA A 56 -24.81 -13.90 30.74
C ALA A 56 -24.73 -14.40 29.29
N LEU A 57 -25.79 -15.07 28.81
CA LEU A 57 -25.89 -15.54 27.42
C LEU A 57 -25.91 -14.37 26.43
N ALA A 58 -26.67 -13.31 26.71
CA ALA A 58 -26.69 -12.11 25.86
C ALA A 58 -25.30 -11.45 25.78
N SER A 59 -24.58 -11.37 26.90
CA SER A 59 -23.22 -10.81 26.95
C SER A 59 -22.21 -11.66 26.20
N VAL A 60 -22.36 -12.99 26.21
CA VAL A 60 -21.52 -13.92 25.45
C VAL A 60 -21.80 -13.83 23.95
N ILE A 61 -23.08 -13.70 23.55
CA ILE A 61 -23.45 -13.50 22.14
C ILE A 61 -22.89 -12.16 21.64
N GLU A 62 -22.98 -11.08 22.42
CA GLU A 62 -22.41 -9.78 22.04
C GLU A 62 -20.88 -9.84 21.91
N LEU A 63 -20.21 -10.58 22.81
CA LEU A 63 -18.77 -10.84 22.71
C LEU A 63 -18.43 -11.61 21.43
N GLN A 64 -19.18 -12.68 21.13
CA GLN A 64 -18.99 -13.47 19.91
C GLN A 64 -19.22 -12.63 18.65
N THR A 65 -20.27 -11.82 18.59
CA THR A 65 -20.54 -10.93 17.45
C THR A 65 -19.41 -9.92 17.24
N ARG A 66 -18.85 -9.36 18.32
CA ARG A 66 -17.74 -8.40 18.22
C ARG A 66 -16.43 -9.04 17.79
N LEU A 67 -16.15 -10.25 18.28
CA LEU A 67 -15.00 -11.02 17.84
C LEU A 67 -15.15 -11.45 16.38
N ASN A 68 -16.33 -11.90 15.97
CA ASN A 68 -16.65 -12.17 14.57
C ASN A 68 -16.48 -10.92 13.70
N GLY A 69 -16.79 -9.72 14.19
CA GLY A 69 -16.55 -8.46 13.45
C GLY A 69 -15.07 -8.03 13.38
N ILE A 70 -14.22 -8.51 14.29
CA ILE A 70 -12.76 -8.35 14.17
C ILE A 70 -12.24 -9.31 13.11
N VAL A 71 -12.68 -10.58 13.17
CA VAL A 71 -12.31 -11.61 12.19
C VAL A 71 -12.82 -11.26 10.80
N ALA A 72 -14.09 -10.87 10.63
CA ALA A 72 -14.65 -10.43 9.35
C ALA A 72 -14.09 -9.09 8.84
N GLY A 73 -13.40 -8.33 9.71
CA GLY A 73 -12.61 -7.17 9.31
C GLY A 73 -11.16 -7.51 8.96
N CYS A 74 -10.81 -8.80 9.04
CA CYS A 74 -9.51 -9.40 8.73
C CYS A 74 -9.60 -10.61 7.78
N GLU A 75 -10.80 -11.09 7.51
CA GLU A 75 -11.13 -11.78 6.27
C GLU A 75 -10.96 -10.71 5.19
N GLU A 76 -9.79 -10.70 4.55
CA GLU A 76 -9.78 -10.48 3.11
C GLU A 76 -10.83 -11.43 2.53
N GLU A 77 -11.57 -10.96 1.52
CA GLU A 77 -12.19 -11.88 0.57
C GLU A 77 -11.15 -12.96 0.27
N GLU A 78 -11.55 -14.24 0.23
CA GLU A 78 -10.62 -15.31 -0.17
C GLU A 78 -9.75 -14.78 -1.30
N PRO A 79 -8.40 -14.96 -1.24
CA PRO A 79 -7.53 -14.42 -2.28
C PRO A 79 -8.21 -14.79 -3.58
N ALA A 80 -8.60 -13.77 -4.36
CA ALA A 80 -9.24 -14.00 -5.64
C ALA A 80 -8.41 -15.09 -6.29
N GLU A 81 -9.02 -16.27 -6.59
CA GLU A 81 -8.33 -17.36 -7.28
C GLU A 81 -7.42 -16.72 -8.30
N GLU A 82 -6.08 -16.86 -8.20
CA GLU A 82 -5.06 -16.21 -9.06
C GLU A 82 -5.72 -15.57 -10.29
N GLY A 83 -6.18 -14.32 -10.11
CA GLY A 83 -7.27 -13.80 -10.92
C GLY A 83 -6.77 -13.65 -12.33
N GLU A 84 -7.38 -14.37 -13.28
CA GLU A 84 -7.11 -14.09 -14.69
C GLU A 84 -7.28 -12.57 -14.88
N PRO A 85 -6.27 -11.90 -15.45
CA PRO A 85 -6.25 -10.45 -15.60
C PRO A 85 -7.55 -10.02 -16.30
N ASP A 86 -8.30 -9.13 -15.65
CA ASP A 86 -9.55 -8.68 -16.21
C ASP A 86 -9.32 -7.70 -17.38
N ALA A 87 -10.40 -7.39 -18.09
CA ALA A 87 -10.33 -6.51 -19.25
C ALA A 87 -9.84 -5.09 -18.90
N GLU A 88 -9.98 -4.66 -17.65
CA GLU A 88 -9.53 -3.35 -17.18
C GLU A 88 -8.00 -3.35 -16.97
N THR A 89 -7.45 -4.42 -16.40
CA THR A 89 -6.01 -4.64 -16.22
C THR A 89 -5.29 -4.71 -17.57
N ALA A 90 -5.84 -5.47 -18.53
CA ALA A 90 -5.28 -5.54 -19.88
C ALA A 90 -5.33 -4.18 -20.61
N ALA A 91 -6.42 -3.43 -20.44
CA ALA A 91 -6.54 -2.08 -21.01
C ALA A 91 -5.52 -1.12 -20.39
N LEU A 92 -5.32 -1.17 -19.07
CA LEU A 92 -4.31 -0.38 -18.37
C LEU A 92 -2.90 -0.69 -18.85
N LEU A 93 -2.55 -1.97 -19.02
CA LEU A 93 -1.25 -2.35 -19.58
C LEU A 93 -1.04 -1.74 -20.97
N ASN A 94 -2.03 -1.89 -21.86
CA ASN A 94 -1.96 -1.35 -23.21
C ASN A 94 -1.81 0.18 -23.21
N ASP A 95 -2.55 0.88 -22.35
CA ASP A 95 -2.44 2.32 -22.17
C ASP A 95 -1.02 2.72 -21.74
N LEU A 96 -0.45 2.04 -20.74
CA LEU A 96 0.92 2.30 -20.28
C LEU A 96 1.95 2.01 -21.38
N GLN A 97 1.78 0.95 -22.18
CA GLN A 97 2.65 0.64 -23.32
C GLN A 97 2.56 1.69 -24.45
N GLN A 98 1.38 2.26 -24.68
CA GLN A 98 1.19 3.35 -25.63
C GLN A 98 1.76 4.68 -25.14
N GLY A 99 1.91 4.85 -23.83
CA GLY A 99 2.48 6.03 -23.20
C GLY A 99 1.51 7.21 -23.11
N GLY A 100 2.03 8.36 -22.69
CA GLY A 100 1.25 9.58 -22.44
C GLY A 100 0.87 9.77 -20.97
N TYR A 101 1.38 8.95 -20.05
CA TYR A 101 1.08 9.05 -18.63
C TYR A 101 2.26 9.57 -17.81
N VAL A 102 1.95 10.27 -16.72
CA VAL A 102 2.91 10.58 -15.66
C VAL A 102 2.61 9.67 -14.48
N LEU A 103 3.54 8.82 -14.09
CA LEU A 103 3.37 7.91 -12.97
C LEU A 103 4.14 8.47 -11.77
N TYR A 104 3.44 8.63 -10.65
CA TYR A 104 4.01 9.05 -9.38
C TYR A 104 4.11 7.83 -8.45
N VAL A 105 5.33 7.43 -8.15
CA VAL A 105 5.63 6.25 -7.34
C VAL A 105 6.03 6.69 -5.94
N ARG A 106 5.37 6.15 -4.92
CA ARG A 106 5.87 6.27 -3.55
C ARG A 106 6.98 5.25 -3.36
N HIS A 107 8.10 5.69 -2.77
CA HIS A 107 9.21 4.76 -2.46
C HIS A 107 8.73 3.47 -1.77
N THR A 108 9.41 2.36 -2.01
CA THR A 108 9.13 1.06 -1.37
C THR A 108 9.48 1.07 0.12
N HIS A 109 9.29 -0.07 0.80
CA HIS A 109 9.44 -0.16 2.25
C HIS A 109 10.82 0.28 2.75
N THR A 110 10.81 0.91 3.93
CA THR A 110 12.00 1.53 4.51
C THR A 110 12.27 1.07 5.93
N ASP A 111 13.53 1.17 6.34
CA ASP A 111 13.94 0.92 7.71
C ASP A 111 13.51 2.08 8.62
N ARG A 112 12.33 1.93 9.23
CA ARG A 112 11.70 2.90 10.13
C ARG A 112 12.44 3.11 11.44
N SER A 113 13.42 2.28 11.78
CA SER A 113 14.27 2.50 12.96
C SER A 113 15.23 3.69 12.77
N ARG A 114 15.39 4.14 11.52
CA ARG A 114 16.26 5.24 11.13
C ARG A 114 15.48 6.51 10.84
N GLY A 115 16.15 7.65 10.99
CA GLY A 115 15.64 8.98 10.64
C GLY A 115 16.55 9.69 9.64
N ASP A 116 16.10 10.85 9.17
CA ASP A 116 16.83 11.71 8.24
C ASP A 116 17.54 12.84 9.00
N THR A 117 18.87 12.93 8.90
CA THR A 117 19.67 14.02 9.52
C THR A 117 20.45 14.83 8.51
N ASP A 118 21.28 14.17 7.68
CA ASP A 118 22.06 14.80 6.61
C ASP A 118 21.71 14.11 5.29
N LEU A 119 21.19 14.90 4.34
CA LEU A 119 20.74 14.40 3.04
C LEU A 119 21.89 14.16 2.05
N SER A 120 23.11 14.59 2.38
CA SER A 120 24.30 14.35 1.56
C SER A 120 24.90 12.94 1.74
N SER A 121 24.44 12.18 2.73
CA SER A 121 24.89 10.80 3.00
C SER A 121 23.73 9.86 3.31
N CYS A 122 23.69 8.70 2.65
CA CYS A 122 22.72 7.65 2.96
C CYS A 122 22.96 6.97 4.32
N GLU A 123 24.15 7.15 4.92
CA GLU A 123 24.44 6.63 6.27
C GLU A 123 23.64 7.37 7.36
N THR A 124 23.19 8.59 7.07
CA THR A 124 22.46 9.46 8.01
C THR A 124 20.98 9.63 7.66
N GLN A 125 20.45 8.77 6.79
CA GLN A 125 19.07 8.81 6.32
C GLN A 125 18.29 7.55 6.68
N ARG A 126 16.97 7.66 6.65
CA ARG A 126 16.06 6.52 6.51
C ARG A 126 16.16 6.00 5.08
N ILE A 127 16.69 4.79 4.96
CA ILE A 127 16.91 4.07 3.70
C ILE A 127 15.88 2.96 3.50
N LEU A 128 15.91 2.30 2.35
CA LEU A 128 15.11 1.09 2.13
C LEU A 128 15.47 -0.01 3.14
N SER A 129 14.46 -0.77 3.57
CA SER A 129 14.65 -2.03 4.29
C SER A 129 15.19 -3.10 3.33
N GLU A 130 15.47 -4.31 3.81
CA GLU A 130 15.77 -5.44 2.91
C GLU A 130 14.55 -5.75 2.04
N GLN A 131 13.37 -5.90 2.68
CA GLN A 131 12.08 -6.04 2.01
C GLN A 131 11.87 -4.98 0.92
N GLY A 132 12.05 -3.68 1.21
CA GLY A 132 11.81 -2.64 0.22
C GLY A 132 12.78 -2.67 -0.97
N ARG A 133 14.00 -3.22 -0.79
CA ARG A 133 14.89 -3.45 -1.93
C ARG A 133 14.41 -4.61 -2.79
N ASP A 134 13.88 -5.65 -2.18
CA ASP A 134 13.34 -6.81 -2.90
C ASP A 134 12.07 -6.42 -3.66
N GLU A 135 11.19 -5.63 -3.05
CA GLU A 135 10.01 -5.03 -3.71
C GLU A 135 10.40 -4.18 -4.91
N ALA A 136 11.42 -3.32 -4.78
CA ALA A 136 11.86 -2.49 -5.89
C ALA A 136 12.43 -3.32 -7.05
N ARG A 137 13.13 -4.44 -6.76
CA ARG A 137 13.61 -5.36 -7.80
C ARG A 137 12.48 -6.16 -8.44
N MET A 138 11.48 -6.57 -7.65
CA MET A 138 10.29 -7.23 -8.20
C MET A 138 9.54 -6.30 -9.16
N ILE A 139 9.40 -5.00 -8.82
CA ILE A 139 8.86 -4.02 -9.76
C ILE A 139 9.70 -3.95 -11.04
N ASN A 140 11.04 -4.00 -10.96
CA ASN A 140 11.90 -4.00 -12.14
C ASN A 140 11.69 -5.24 -13.02
N ASP A 141 11.60 -6.43 -12.43
CA ASP A 141 11.39 -7.67 -13.17
C ASP A 141 10.09 -7.57 -14.00
N TYR A 142 8.99 -7.11 -13.40
CA TYR A 142 7.75 -6.86 -14.13
C TYR A 142 7.84 -5.70 -15.12
N TRP A 143 8.50 -4.60 -14.75
CA TRP A 143 8.63 -3.44 -15.63
C TRP A 143 9.39 -3.78 -16.92
N GLU A 144 10.45 -4.60 -16.82
CA GLU A 144 11.20 -5.08 -17.99
C GLU A 144 10.38 -6.05 -18.84
N GLU A 145 9.57 -6.90 -18.22
CA GLU A 145 8.69 -7.85 -18.91
C GLU A 145 7.56 -7.14 -19.68
N LEU A 146 7.00 -6.09 -19.10
CA LEU A 146 5.83 -5.37 -19.65
C LEU A 146 6.17 -4.41 -20.79
N ASP A 147 7.45 -4.20 -21.11
CA ASP A 147 7.92 -3.30 -22.18
C ASP A 147 7.34 -1.85 -22.06
N ILE A 148 7.12 -1.36 -20.84
CA ILE A 148 6.53 -0.02 -20.63
C ILE A 148 7.59 1.07 -20.91
N PRO A 149 7.37 1.96 -21.91
CA PRO A 149 8.36 2.93 -22.32
C PRO A 149 8.44 4.12 -21.35
N VAL A 150 9.66 4.53 -20.98
CA VAL A 150 9.94 5.70 -20.13
C VAL A 150 10.96 6.61 -20.81
N SER A 151 10.64 7.90 -20.92
CA SER A 151 11.57 8.91 -21.44
C SER A 151 12.22 9.75 -20.34
N ARG A 152 11.58 9.82 -19.17
CA ARG A 152 12.04 10.63 -18.04
C ARG A 152 11.75 9.94 -16.72
N LEU A 153 12.77 9.87 -15.87
CA LEU A 153 12.68 9.33 -14.51
C LEU A 153 13.27 10.36 -13.55
N ILE A 154 12.50 10.79 -12.56
CA ILE A 154 12.89 11.77 -11.54
C ILE A 154 12.85 11.10 -10.18
N SER A 155 13.83 11.37 -9.33
CA SER A 155 13.76 11.08 -7.90
C SER A 155 14.13 12.30 -7.07
N THR A 156 13.76 12.29 -5.78
CA THR A 156 14.25 13.30 -4.84
C THR A 156 15.65 12.96 -4.30
N GLU A 157 16.28 13.88 -3.59
CA GLU A 157 17.58 13.73 -2.93
C GLU A 157 17.59 12.74 -1.75
N TYR A 158 16.44 12.13 -1.41
CA TYR A 158 16.35 11.13 -0.34
C TYR A 158 16.84 9.76 -0.83
N CYS A 159 17.69 9.09 -0.06
CA CYS A 159 18.26 7.82 -0.51
C CYS A 159 17.22 6.73 -0.76
N ARG A 160 16.10 6.72 -0.03
CA ARG A 160 15.01 5.76 -0.26
C ARG A 160 14.31 5.95 -1.61
N THR A 161 14.17 7.19 -2.09
CA THR A 161 13.54 7.46 -3.40
C THR A 161 14.51 7.19 -4.53
N GLN A 162 15.79 7.58 -4.38
CA GLN A 162 16.86 7.21 -5.31
C GLN A 162 16.99 5.69 -5.43
N GLN A 163 17.11 4.97 -4.31
CA GLN A 163 17.25 3.51 -4.31
C GLN A 163 16.04 2.82 -4.93
N THR A 164 14.81 3.31 -4.67
CA THR A 164 13.62 2.75 -5.33
C THR A 164 13.70 2.98 -6.84
N ALA A 165 13.98 4.20 -7.29
CA ALA A 165 14.10 4.52 -8.72
C ALA A 165 15.18 3.67 -9.41
N GLU A 166 16.37 3.60 -8.81
CA GLU A 166 17.52 2.86 -9.34
C GLU A 166 17.27 1.35 -9.44
N LEU A 167 16.63 0.78 -8.42
CA LEU A 167 16.35 -0.66 -8.38
C LEU A 167 15.15 -1.06 -9.24
N ALA A 168 14.14 -0.18 -9.39
CA ALA A 168 12.88 -0.49 -10.09
C ALA A 168 12.89 -0.08 -11.58
N PHE A 169 13.47 1.08 -11.90
CA PHE A 169 13.24 1.75 -13.19
C PHE A 169 14.53 2.23 -13.87
N GLY A 170 15.66 2.24 -13.16
CA GLY A 170 16.95 2.70 -13.66
C GLY A 170 17.41 4.05 -13.09
N GLN A 171 18.36 4.71 -13.74
CA GLN A 171 19.04 5.88 -13.17
C GLN A 171 18.17 7.16 -13.27
N PRO A 172 17.83 7.81 -12.14
CA PRO A 172 16.98 8.99 -12.13
C PRO A 172 17.73 10.32 -12.34
N GLU A 173 17.03 11.32 -12.85
CA GLU A 173 17.34 12.74 -12.62
C GLU A 173 17.03 13.07 -11.15
N ILE A 174 18.07 13.42 -10.38
CA ILE A 174 17.90 13.77 -8.96
C ILE A 174 17.64 15.28 -8.85
N ILE A 175 16.48 15.64 -8.32
CA ILE A 175 16.13 17.02 -7.97
C ILE A 175 15.82 17.15 -6.48
N ASN A 176 15.94 18.35 -5.91
CA ASN A 176 15.62 18.54 -4.49
C ASN A 176 14.10 18.44 -4.26
N ARG A 177 13.67 17.94 -3.11
CA ARG A 177 12.25 17.75 -2.79
C ARG A 177 11.47 19.07 -2.81
N THR A 178 12.09 20.17 -2.41
CA THR A 178 11.48 21.51 -2.51
C THR A 178 11.26 21.92 -3.96
N GLU A 179 12.23 21.63 -4.82
CA GLU A 179 12.13 21.90 -6.26
C GLU A 179 11.03 21.03 -6.89
N LEU A 180 11.01 19.73 -6.58
CA LEU A 180 9.93 18.84 -7.01
C LEU A 180 8.57 19.36 -6.53
N PHE A 181 8.45 19.76 -5.27
CA PHE A 181 7.21 20.27 -4.69
C PHE A 181 6.66 21.47 -5.46
N GLU A 182 7.51 22.42 -5.84
CA GLU A 182 7.11 23.60 -6.60
C GLU A 182 6.72 23.27 -8.05
N GLN A 183 7.38 22.29 -8.65
CA GLN A 183 7.17 21.91 -10.05
C GLN A 183 6.09 20.83 -10.25
N LEU A 184 5.72 20.09 -9.20
CA LEU A 184 4.93 18.86 -9.33
C LEU A 184 3.60 19.07 -10.07
N PRO A 185 2.76 20.08 -9.76
CA PRO A 185 1.52 20.28 -10.52
C PRO A 185 1.77 20.50 -12.02
N SER A 186 2.83 21.23 -12.38
CA SER A 186 3.19 21.43 -13.77
C SER A 186 3.75 20.16 -14.42
N LEU A 187 4.49 19.34 -13.68
CA LEU A 187 5.00 18.07 -14.18
C LEU A 187 3.86 17.08 -14.46
N LEU A 188 2.89 16.98 -13.55
CA LEU A 188 1.70 16.13 -13.73
C LEU A 188 0.84 16.59 -14.92
N ALA A 189 0.73 17.91 -15.14
CA ALA A 189 0.01 18.50 -16.27
C ALA A 189 0.78 18.46 -17.61
N SER A 190 2.04 18.03 -17.62
CA SER A 190 2.86 17.97 -18.84
C SER A 190 2.59 16.69 -19.60
N GLU A 191 2.50 16.78 -20.92
CA GLU A 191 2.43 15.61 -21.80
C GLU A 191 3.83 14.99 -21.95
N PRO A 192 4.01 13.70 -21.62
CA PRO A 192 5.22 12.96 -21.95
C PRO A 192 5.51 12.94 -23.45
N GLU A 193 6.75 12.62 -23.83
CA GLU A 193 7.08 12.40 -25.23
C GLU A 193 6.20 11.29 -25.83
N SER A 194 5.79 11.48 -27.09
CA SER A 194 4.88 10.55 -27.77
C SER A 194 5.40 9.11 -27.72
N GLY A 195 4.54 8.19 -27.24
CA GLY A 195 4.90 6.78 -27.10
C GLY A 195 5.69 6.46 -25.82
N THR A 196 5.76 7.37 -24.84
CA THR A 196 6.53 7.17 -23.60
C THR A 196 5.78 7.68 -22.38
N ASN A 197 6.23 7.28 -21.20
CA ASN A 197 5.75 7.77 -19.91
C ASN A 197 6.83 8.53 -19.15
N TRP A 198 6.42 9.32 -18.17
CA TRP A 198 7.31 9.89 -17.16
C TRP A 198 7.12 9.19 -15.82
N LEU A 199 8.21 9.00 -15.09
CA LEU A 199 8.21 8.43 -13.73
C LEU A 199 8.74 9.46 -12.73
N ILE A 200 8.05 9.60 -11.60
CA ILE A 200 8.46 10.44 -10.48
C ILE A 200 8.43 9.61 -9.19
N VAL A 201 9.59 9.31 -8.62
CA VAL A 201 9.72 8.54 -7.38
C VAL A 201 9.93 9.47 -6.19
N ALA A 202 8.95 9.55 -5.29
CA ALA A 202 8.95 10.51 -4.20
C ALA A 202 8.15 10.05 -2.96
N HIS A 203 7.59 11.00 -2.20
CA HIS A 203 6.90 10.77 -0.93
C HIS A 203 5.45 11.22 -1.04
N ILE A 204 4.53 10.51 -0.39
CA ILE A 204 3.11 10.91 -0.31
C ILE A 204 2.92 12.37 0.14
N GLY A 205 3.66 12.82 1.16
CA GLY A 205 3.55 14.20 1.64
C GLY A 205 3.99 15.27 0.62
N THR A 206 4.85 14.92 -0.34
CA THR A 206 5.19 15.81 -1.45
C THR A 206 4.02 15.89 -2.44
N LEU A 207 3.41 14.77 -2.78
CA LEU A 207 2.24 14.71 -3.66
C LEU A 207 1.06 15.50 -3.08
N GLU A 208 0.61 15.12 -1.89
CA GLU A 208 -0.57 15.71 -1.24
C GLU A 208 -0.37 17.21 -0.98
N GLY A 209 0.81 17.59 -0.50
CA GLY A 209 1.11 18.97 -0.18
C GLY A 209 1.20 19.88 -1.41
N ALA A 210 1.74 19.38 -2.54
CA ALA A 210 1.92 20.18 -3.75
C ALA A 210 0.64 20.27 -4.59
N THR A 211 -0.16 19.21 -4.60
CA THR A 211 -1.34 19.09 -5.47
C THR A 211 -2.65 19.40 -4.75
N GLY A 212 -2.67 19.34 -3.41
CA GLY A 212 -3.91 19.39 -2.64
C GLY A 212 -4.78 18.13 -2.81
N LEU A 213 -4.31 17.12 -3.55
CA LEU A 213 -4.96 15.82 -3.63
C LEU A 213 -4.96 15.21 -2.23
N THR A 214 -6.15 14.93 -1.71
CA THR A 214 -6.31 13.98 -0.62
C THR A 214 -6.60 12.66 -1.28
N VAL A 215 -5.59 11.80 -1.38
CA VAL A 215 -5.81 10.44 -1.85
C VAL A 215 -6.83 9.82 -0.87
N GLY A 216 -7.97 9.39 -1.39
CA GLY A 216 -9.12 9.01 -0.58
C GLY A 216 -8.73 7.96 0.48
N VAL A 217 -9.44 7.93 1.61
CA VAL A 217 -9.15 6.98 2.71
C VAL A 217 -9.28 5.51 2.26
N ASP A 218 -9.93 5.29 1.11
CA ASP A 218 -10.11 4.06 0.36
C ASP A 218 -8.95 3.75 -0.62
N VAL A 219 -8.21 4.76 -1.07
CA VAL A 219 -7.01 4.65 -1.90
C VAL A 219 -5.80 4.90 -0.99
N THR A 220 -5.45 3.92 -0.17
CA THR A 220 -4.26 4.05 0.68
C THR A 220 -3.04 4.08 -0.24
N PHE A 221 -2.39 5.23 -0.43
CA PHE A 221 -1.18 5.34 -1.26
C PHE A 221 0.05 4.86 -0.49
N ASN A 222 0.23 3.54 -0.41
CA ASN A 222 1.21 2.80 0.38
C ASN A 222 2.65 2.88 -0.16
N GLU A 223 3.64 2.45 0.64
CA GLU A 223 5.02 2.32 0.16
C GLU A 223 5.05 1.30 -0.99
N GLY A 224 5.58 1.67 -2.16
CA GLY A 224 5.61 0.84 -3.36
C GLY A 224 4.48 1.09 -4.36
N ASP A 225 3.43 1.80 -3.96
CA ASP A 225 2.31 2.10 -4.86
C ASP A 225 2.67 3.12 -5.93
N THR A 226 1.93 3.06 -7.03
CA THR A 226 2.02 4.01 -8.14
C THR A 226 0.67 4.63 -8.44
N LEU A 227 0.63 5.97 -8.54
CA LEU A 227 -0.52 6.70 -9.07
C LEU A 227 -0.23 7.09 -10.51
N VAL A 228 -1.15 6.74 -11.41
CA VAL A 228 -1.06 7.05 -12.83
C VAL A 228 -1.87 8.31 -13.09
N PHE A 229 -1.27 9.29 -13.73
CA PHE A 229 -1.91 10.56 -14.09
C PHE A 229 -2.05 10.68 -15.60
N THR A 230 -3.21 11.16 -16.04
CA THR A 230 -3.47 11.61 -17.42
C THR A 230 -3.58 13.13 -17.46
N GLN A 231 -3.20 13.76 -18.57
CA GLN A 231 -3.38 15.20 -18.75
C GLN A 231 -4.85 15.53 -19.07
N GLY A 232 -5.36 16.62 -18.49
CA GLY A 232 -6.76 17.02 -18.62
C GLY A 232 -7.36 17.67 -17.37
N GLY A 233 -8.68 17.74 -17.29
CA GLY A 233 -9.36 18.25 -16.09
C GLY A 233 -9.13 19.74 -15.79
N GLN A 234 -9.52 20.15 -14.59
CA GLN A 234 -9.46 21.56 -14.16
C GLN A 234 -8.03 22.02 -13.86
N ASP A 235 -7.21 21.13 -13.29
CA ASP A 235 -5.85 21.45 -12.83
C ASP A 235 -4.77 21.08 -13.89
N GLY A 236 -5.18 20.56 -15.05
CA GLY A 236 -4.29 20.13 -16.12
C GLY A 236 -3.88 18.66 -16.05
N TYR A 237 -4.24 17.95 -14.97
CA TYR A 237 -4.13 16.51 -14.82
C TYR A 237 -5.29 15.92 -14.02
N GLU A 238 -5.50 14.61 -14.14
CA GLU A 238 -6.43 13.82 -13.33
C GLU A 238 -5.75 12.49 -12.94
N VAL A 239 -6.11 11.95 -11.76
CA VAL A 239 -5.71 10.59 -11.38
C VAL A 239 -6.46 9.63 -12.28
N TYR A 240 -5.73 8.88 -13.10
CA TYR A 240 -6.29 7.85 -13.99
C TYR A 240 -6.60 6.58 -13.21
N THR A 241 -5.60 6.06 -12.48
CA THR A 241 -5.74 4.86 -11.64
C THR A 241 -4.60 4.79 -10.60
N ARG A 242 -4.71 3.81 -9.70
CA ARG A 242 -3.64 3.37 -8.79
C ARG A 242 -3.24 1.94 -9.18
N ILE A 243 -1.94 1.68 -9.21
CA ILE A 243 -1.37 0.34 -9.24
C ILE A 243 -0.79 0.10 -7.86
N ALA A 244 -1.38 -0.84 -7.09
CA ALA A 244 -0.79 -1.25 -5.83
C ALA A 244 0.51 -2.03 -6.07
N LEU A 245 1.37 -2.12 -5.05
CA LEU A 245 2.62 -2.88 -5.16
C LEU A 245 2.40 -4.33 -5.62
N GLU A 246 1.35 -4.96 -5.13
CA GLU A 246 0.94 -6.33 -5.48
C GLU A 246 0.36 -6.46 -6.90
N ASP A 247 -0.18 -5.38 -7.48
CA ASP A 247 -0.89 -5.43 -8.77
C ASP A 247 0.06 -5.46 -9.99
N TRP A 248 1.37 -5.26 -9.80
CA TRP A 248 2.36 -5.41 -10.88
C TRP A 248 2.37 -6.82 -11.47
N GLU A 249 2.10 -7.84 -10.65
CA GLU A 249 1.96 -9.23 -11.09
C GLU A 249 0.72 -9.43 -11.96
N LEU A 250 -0.39 -8.74 -11.64
CA LEU A 250 -1.61 -8.80 -12.44
C LEU A 250 -1.42 -8.19 -13.83
N LEU A 251 -0.66 -7.10 -13.92
CA LEU A 251 -0.27 -6.52 -15.21
C LEU A 251 0.58 -7.49 -16.01
N ALA A 252 1.55 -8.17 -15.39
CA ALA A 252 2.38 -9.18 -16.07
C ALA A 252 1.55 -10.37 -16.58
N ALA A 253 0.65 -10.89 -15.74
CA ALA A 253 -0.29 -11.93 -16.16
C ALA A 253 -1.15 -11.49 -17.37
N ALA A 254 -1.53 -10.20 -17.45
CA ALA A 254 -2.27 -9.65 -18.59
C ALA A 254 -1.49 -9.71 -19.90
N ALA A 255 -0.17 -9.52 -19.86
CA ALA A 255 0.69 -9.62 -21.03
C ALA A 255 0.79 -11.08 -21.56
N GLU A 256 0.76 -12.08 -20.67
CA GLU A 256 0.84 -13.49 -21.05
C GLU A 256 -0.47 -14.04 -21.65
N ALA A 257 -1.60 -13.38 -21.39
CA ALA A 257 -2.92 -13.81 -21.83
C ALA A 257 -3.29 -13.40 -23.28
N GLU A 258 -2.51 -12.52 -23.91
CA GLU A 258 -2.68 -12.04 -25.30
C GLU A 258 -2.01 -12.92 -26.38
#